data_AF-A0A1D8U209-F1
#
_entry.id   AF-A0A1D8U209-F1
#
_cell.length_a   1.000
_cell.length_b   1.000
_cell.length_c   1.000
_cell.angle_alpha   90.00
_cell.angle_beta   90.00
_cell.angle_gamma   90.00
#
_symmetry.space_group_name_H-M   'P 1'
#
loop_
_entity.id
_entity.type
_entity.pdbx_description
1 polymer ?
#
loop_
_entity_poly.entity_id
_entity_poly.type
_entity_poly.pdbx_seq_one_letter_code
_entity_poly.pdbx_strand_id
1 'polypeptide(L)'
;MVEARQAASTVRFVDTYCELYKNLFVEVRAYEYFKYIHVGLISDIKRKSLPEIAKVVGLENAQGLHHCLDAVAHGGNPQDRAASLLKQVPLVS
;
A
#
# COMPACT_ATOMS: atom_id res chain seq x y z
N MET A 1 22.16 7.84 -9.46
CA MET A 1 20.75 8.10 -9.12
C MET A 1 20.00 6.83 -9.51
N VAL A 2 19.53 6.04 -8.55
CA VAL A 2 18.79 4.80 -8.86
C VAL A 2 17.42 5.21 -9.38
N GLU A 3 17.08 4.78 -10.59
CA GLU A 3 15.77 5.03 -11.17
C GLU A 3 14.72 4.34 -10.30
N ALA A 4 13.73 5.11 -9.83
CA ALA A 4 12.67 4.56 -9.00
C ALA A 4 11.90 3.52 -9.83
N ARG A 5 11.92 2.26 -9.38
CA ARG A 5 11.16 1.17 -9.99
C ARG A 5 9.70 1.62 -10.18
N GLN A 6 9.10 1.36 -11.33
CA GLN A 6 7.67 1.63 -11.53
C GLN A 6 6.82 0.50 -10.94
N ALA A 7 5.64 0.85 -10.42
CA ALA A 7 4.67 -0.12 -9.94
C ALA A 7 4.13 -0.97 -11.10
N ALA A 8 4.00 -2.28 -10.90
CA ALA A 8 3.37 -3.17 -11.87
C ALA A 8 1.94 -2.71 -12.22
N SER A 9 1.59 -2.78 -13.51
CA SER A 9 0.22 -2.51 -13.98
C SER A 9 -0.72 -3.63 -13.55
N THR A 10 -1.99 -3.29 -13.31
CA THR A 10 -3.04 -4.26 -12.97
C THR A 10 -4.18 -4.17 -14.00
N VAL A 11 -5.43 -4.14 -13.55
CA VAL A 11 -6.58 -3.84 -14.41
C VAL A 11 -6.72 -2.33 -14.48
N ARG A 12 -6.95 -1.77 -15.69
CA ARG A 12 -7.00 -0.31 -15.93
C ARG A 12 -7.90 0.45 -14.95
N PHE A 13 -9.04 -0.12 -14.59
CA PHE A 13 -9.96 0.46 -13.60
C PHE A 13 -9.29 0.66 -12.23
N VAL A 14 -8.60 -0.38 -11.72
CA VAL A 14 -7.86 -0.31 -10.46
C VAL A 14 -6.69 0.66 -10.57
N ASP A 15 -5.91 0.59 -11.65
CA ASP A 15 -4.78 1.50 -11.86
C ASP A 15 -5.22 2.97 -11.85
N THR A 16 -6.32 3.28 -12.55
CA THR A 16 -6.87 4.65 -12.63
C THR A 16 -7.37 5.13 -11.27
N TYR A 17 -8.09 4.27 -10.55
CA TYR A 17 -8.58 4.59 -9.20
C TYR A 17 -7.42 4.82 -8.22
N CYS A 18 -6.42 3.93 -8.23
CA CYS A 18 -5.29 4.00 -7.31
C CYS A 18 -4.36 5.19 -7.59
N GLU A 19 -4.31 5.72 -8.82
CA GLU A 19 -3.48 6.88 -9.15
C GLU A 19 -3.84 8.12 -8.31
N LEU A 20 -5.11 8.26 -7.91
CA LEU A 20 -5.58 9.32 -7.02
C LEU A 20 -4.89 9.29 -5.64
N TYR A 21 -4.40 8.11 -5.24
CA TYR A 21 -3.79 7.85 -3.93
C TYR A 21 -2.28 7.68 -4.00
N LYS A 22 -1.65 7.75 -5.18
CA LYS A 22 -0.23 7.49 -5.38
C LYS A 22 0.67 8.33 -4.47
N ASN A 23 0.32 9.60 -4.27
CA ASN A 23 1.09 10.53 -3.43
C ASN A 23 1.06 10.19 -1.93
N LEU A 24 0.21 9.25 -1.51
CA LEU A 24 0.20 8.74 -0.14
C LEU A 24 1.33 7.74 0.14
N PHE A 25 1.98 7.23 -0.91
CA PHE A 25 2.99 6.19 -0.81
C PHE A 25 4.36 6.76 -1.20
N VAL A 26 5.29 6.74 -0.25
CA VAL A 26 6.71 7.03 -0.52
C VAL A 26 7.38 5.84 -1.20
N GLU A 27 7.00 4.62 -0.81
CA GLU A 27 7.52 3.38 -1.36
C GLU A 27 6.62 2.83 -2.47
N VAL A 28 7.24 2.55 -3.63
CA VAL A 28 6.55 1.95 -4.78
C VAL A 28 5.94 0.59 -4.45
N ARG A 29 6.61 -0.22 -3.62
CA ARG A 29 6.09 -1.54 -3.22
C ARG A 29 4.82 -1.43 -2.39
N ALA A 30 4.75 -0.47 -1.46
CA ALA A 30 3.54 -0.22 -0.69
C ALA A 30 2.37 0.18 -1.60
N TYR A 31 2.64 1.01 -2.61
CA TYR A 31 1.66 1.35 -3.65
C TYR A 31 1.24 0.13 -4.49
N GLU A 32 2.16 -0.74 -4.88
CA GLU A 32 1.84 -2.01 -5.58
C GLU A 32 0.93 -2.90 -4.72
N TYR A 33 1.24 -3.07 -3.43
CA TYR A 33 0.41 -3.87 -2.52
C TYR A 33 -0.99 -3.26 -2.34
N PHE A 34 -1.10 -1.93 -2.28
CA PHE A 34 -2.39 -1.25 -2.25
C PHE A 34 -3.25 -1.58 -3.49
N LYS A 35 -2.65 -1.57 -4.68
CA LYS A 35 -3.33 -1.95 -5.92
C LYS A 35 -3.77 -3.42 -5.89
N TYR A 36 -2.91 -4.32 -5.43
CA TYR A 36 -3.23 -5.75 -5.34
C TYR A 36 -4.36 -6.06 -4.35
N ILE A 37 -4.48 -5.30 -3.26
CA ILE A 37 -5.63 -5.40 -2.36
C ILE A 37 -6.93 -5.11 -3.14
N HIS A 38 -6.97 -4.04 -3.94
CA HIS A 38 -8.15 -3.70 -4.73
C HIS A 38 -8.50 -4.77 -5.76
N VAL A 39 -7.49 -5.31 -6.47
CA VAL A 39 -7.69 -6.45 -7.38
C VAL A 39 -8.33 -7.63 -6.63
N GLY A 40 -7.76 -8.03 -5.50
CA GLY A 40 -8.31 -9.12 -4.69
C GLY A 40 -9.74 -8.87 -4.19
N LEU A 41 -10.07 -7.62 -3.87
CA LEU A 41 -11.40 -7.21 -3.43
C LEU A 41 -12.45 -7.27 -4.54
N ILE A 42 -12.08 -7.07 -5.80
CA ILE A 42 -13.00 -7.17 -6.94
C ILE A 42 -13.01 -8.56 -7.61
N SER A 43 -11.97 -9.37 -7.40
CA SER A 43 -11.90 -10.72 -7.97
C SER A 43 -13.00 -11.66 -7.44
N ASP A 44 -13.48 -12.58 -8.26
CA ASP A 44 -14.46 -13.59 -7.81
C ASP A 44 -13.76 -14.69 -6.99
N ILE A 45 -13.52 -14.43 -5.70
CA ILE A 45 -12.96 -15.38 -4.75
C ILE A 45 -13.86 -15.58 -3.54
N LYS A 46 -13.98 -16.85 -3.13
CA LYS A 46 -14.88 -17.30 -2.06
C LYS A 46 -14.62 -16.64 -0.71
N ARG A 47 -13.36 -16.34 -0.38
CA ARG A 47 -12.96 -15.63 0.85
C ARG A 47 -11.99 -14.52 0.53
N LYS A 48 -12.30 -13.31 1.02
CA LYS A 48 -11.49 -12.09 0.86
C LYS A 48 -10.41 -11.98 1.95
N SER A 49 -9.65 -13.04 2.17
CA SER A 49 -8.52 -13.01 3.11
C SER A 49 -7.23 -12.62 2.40
N LEU A 50 -6.29 -11.99 3.10
CA LEU A 50 -5.00 -11.59 2.52
C LEU A 50 -4.22 -12.75 1.88
N PRO A 51 -4.18 -13.96 2.47
CA PRO A 51 -3.55 -15.12 1.82
C PRO A 51 -4.22 -15.52 0.51
N GLU A 52 -5.55 -15.47 0.41
CA GLU A 52 -6.25 -15.81 -0.82
C GLU A 52 -6.06 -14.73 -1.89
N ILE A 53 -6.06 -13.46 -1.48
CA ILE A 53 -5.75 -12.34 -2.39
C ILE A 53 -4.32 -12.46 -2.92
N ALA A 54 -3.34 -12.76 -2.06
CA ALA A 54 -1.95 -12.95 -2.46
C ALA A 54 -1.79 -14.01 -3.57
N LYS A 55 -2.50 -15.14 -3.44
CA LYS A 55 -2.51 -16.19 -4.47
C LYS A 55 -3.06 -15.69 -5.81
N VAL A 56 -4.19 -14.96 -5.78
CA VAL A 56 -4.84 -14.43 -6.99
C VAL A 56 -3.94 -13.44 -7.73
N VAL A 57 -3.22 -12.60 -6.99
CA VAL A 57 -2.34 -11.58 -7.57
C VAL A 57 -0.91 -12.07 -7.83
N GLY A 58 -0.64 -13.37 -7.65
CA GLY A 58 0.65 -13.99 -7.95
C GLY A 58 1.78 -13.66 -6.96
N LEU A 59 1.46 -13.29 -5.73
CA LEU A 59 2.44 -13.06 -4.67
C LEU A 59 2.79 -14.37 -3.95
N GLU A 60 4.06 -14.50 -3.54
CA GLU A 60 4.53 -15.66 -2.76
C GLU A 60 3.90 -15.74 -1.36
N ASN A 61 3.62 -14.59 -0.75
CA ASN A 61 3.04 -14.49 0.58
C ASN A 61 2.20 -13.22 0.76
N ALA A 62 1.47 -13.16 1.88
CA ALA A 62 0.57 -12.05 2.22
C ALA A 62 1.21 -10.94 3.08
N GLN A 63 2.50 -11.01 3.41
CA GLN A 63 3.13 -10.06 4.35
C GLN A 63 3.07 -8.63 3.83
N GLY A 64 3.35 -8.41 2.55
CA GLY A 64 3.28 -7.08 1.94
C GLY A 64 1.87 -6.48 1.98
N LEU A 65 0.84 -7.30 1.76
CA LEU A 65 -0.56 -6.86 1.88
C LEU A 65 -0.93 -6.53 3.33
N HIS A 66 -0.45 -7.33 4.29
CA HIS A 66 -0.67 -7.09 5.70
C HIS A 66 -0.01 -5.79 6.17
N HIS A 67 1.28 -5.59 5.85
CA HIS A 67 2.00 -4.35 6.17
C HIS A 67 1.36 -3.12 5.52
N CYS A 68 0.85 -3.24 4.30
CA CYS A 68 0.13 -2.15 3.66
C CYS A 68 -1.11 -1.73 4.46
N LEU A 69 -1.92 -2.70 4.93
CA LEU A 69 -3.12 -2.40 5.72
C LEU A 69 -2.79 -1.94 7.13
N ASP A 70 -1.76 -2.52 7.75
CA ASP A 70 -1.27 -2.12 9.07
C ASP A 70 -0.82 -0.65 9.06
N ALA A 71 -0.08 -0.26 8.02
CA ALA A 71 0.29 1.14 7.80
C ALA A 71 -0.93 2.06 7.66
N VAL A 72 -2.01 1.63 6.99
CA VAL A 72 -3.23 2.45 6.88
C VAL A 72 -4.00 2.52 8.20
N ALA A 73 -4.14 1.40 8.91
CA ALA A 73 -4.90 1.29 10.16
C ALA A 73 -4.24 2.05 11.32
N HIS A 74 -2.90 2.11 11.33
CA HIS A 74 -2.14 2.77 12.38
C HIS A 74 -1.66 4.17 12.01
N GLY A 75 -2.02 4.72 10.84
CA GLY A 75 -1.74 6.11 10.47
C GLY A 75 -0.33 6.36 9.93
N GLY A 76 0.20 5.44 9.13
CA GLY A 76 1.53 5.45 8.54
C GLY A 76 2.51 4.52 9.27
N ASN A 77 3.64 4.20 8.63
CA ASN A 77 4.78 3.52 9.26
C ASN A 77 5.07 4.20 10.62
N PRO A 78 5.28 3.47 11.73
CA PRO A 78 5.62 4.08 13.01
C PRO A 78 6.79 5.08 12.95
N GLN A 79 7.72 4.91 12.00
CA GLN A 79 8.78 5.88 11.70
C GLN A 79 8.24 7.21 11.12
N ASP A 80 7.24 7.15 10.24
CA ASP A 80 6.56 8.33 9.70
C ASP A 80 5.67 9.01 10.74
N ARG A 81 5.06 8.25 11.66
CA ARG A 81 4.37 8.82 12.83
C ARG A 81 5.35 9.53 13.76
N ALA A 82 6.50 8.94 14.06
CA ALA A 82 7.54 9.62 14.84
C ALA A 82 8.01 10.91 14.14
N ALA A 83 8.24 10.89 12.83
CA ALA A 83 8.60 12.06 12.05
C ALA A 83 7.49 13.13 12.01
N SER A 84 6.22 12.73 11.91
CA SER A 84 5.06 13.63 11.96
C SER A 84 4.83 14.24 13.34
N LEU A 85 5.06 13.47 14.41
CA LEU A 85 5.00 13.94 15.80
C LEU A 85 6.12 14.94 16.11
N LEU A 86 7.35 14.71 15.62
CA LEU A 86 8.45 15.67 15.75
C LEU A 86 8.17 16.99 15.03
N LYS A 87 7.44 16.96 13.90
CA LYS A 87 7.03 18.16 13.16
C LYS A 87 5.88 18.94 13.83
N GLN A 88 5.18 18.33 14.79
CA GLN A 88 4.05 18.95 15.50
C GLN A 88 4.43 19.53 16.86
N VAL A 89 5.66 19.34 17.35
CA VAL A 89 6.15 20.04 18.54
C VAL A 89 6.54 21.45 18.10
N PRO A 90 5.81 22.51 18.49
CA PRO A 90 6.31 23.86 18.28
C PRO A 90 7.57 24.00 19.13
N LEU A 91 8.69 24.34 18.49
CA LEU A 91 9.84 24.89 19.20
C LEU A 91 9.36 26.20 19.84
N VAL A 92 8.88 26.12 21.08
CA VAL A 92 8.59 27.29 21.89
C VAL A 92 9.93 28.00 22.08
N SER A 93 10.05 29.14 21.39
CA SER A 93 11.14 30.11 21.59
C SER A 93 10.86 30.98 22.80
#